data_AF-A0A1I5HAE6-F1
#
_entry.id   AF-A0A1I5HAE6-F1
#
_cell.length_a   1.000
_cell.length_b   1.000
_cell.length_c   1.000
_cell.angle_alpha   90.00
_cell.angle_beta   90.00
_cell.angle_gamma   90.00
#
_symmetry.space_group_name_H-M   'P 1'
#
loop_
_entity.id
_entity.type
_entity.pdbx_description
1 polymer ?
#
loop_
_entity_poly.entity_id
_entity_poly.type
_entity_poly.pdbx_seq_one_letter_code
_entity_poly.pdbx_strand_id
1 'polypeptide(L)'
;MTDSATLALLRRCSRELNRRLPNIAANRALAAKVDDYLSALTEPTSAPNLAEVIARLQTADLVHLTVDRGEQAIRLHPDGVQVRAWWLVPRDALLALEHLDPEIVVAAATLDPEARDVLRLSRIDGMSGETIAAVLGIPRERVRDHFRQIVARLRRRS
;
A
#
# COMPACT_ATOMS: atom_id res chain seq x y z
N MET A 1 -18.09 -20.16 12.39
CA MET A 1 -18.41 -19.14 11.37
C MET A 1 -19.57 -18.29 11.87
N THR A 2 -19.31 -17.09 12.36
CA THR A 2 -20.35 -16.14 12.76
C THR A 2 -20.96 -15.48 11.52
N ASP A 3 -22.28 -15.50 11.42
CA ASP A 3 -23.04 -14.97 10.28
C ASP A 3 -22.80 -13.46 10.11
N SER A 4 -22.65 -13.00 8.86
CA SER A 4 -22.43 -11.59 8.48
C SER A 4 -23.52 -10.67 9.05
N ALA A 5 -24.75 -11.17 9.16
CA ALA A 5 -25.86 -10.48 9.79
C ALA A 5 -25.62 -10.18 11.28
N THR A 6 -24.98 -11.11 12.01
CA THR A 6 -24.65 -10.95 13.44
C THR A 6 -23.58 -9.88 13.65
N LEU A 7 -22.57 -9.84 12.78
CA LEU A 7 -21.51 -8.82 12.80
C LEU A 7 -22.06 -7.41 12.53
N ALA A 8 -22.97 -7.27 11.57
CA ALA A 8 -23.63 -6.00 11.26
C ALA A 8 -24.51 -5.51 12.42
N LEU A 9 -25.22 -6.43 13.09
CA LEU A 9 -26.05 -6.13 14.25
C LEU A 9 -25.20 -5.61 15.42
N LEU A 10 -24.10 -6.30 15.75
CA LEU A 10 -23.20 -5.90 16.85
C LEU A 10 -22.57 -4.52 16.62
N ARG A 11 -22.13 -4.23 15.39
CA ARG A 11 -21.62 -2.90 15.02
C ARG A 11 -22.68 -1.80 15.12
N ARG A 12 -23.95 -2.13 14.87
CA ARG A 12 -25.07 -1.19 15.06
C ARG A 12 -25.37 -0.96 16.54
N CYS A 13 -25.32 -2.00 17.36
CA CYS A 13 -25.48 -1.91 18.81
C CYS A 13 -24.39 -1.06 19.47
N SER A 14 -23.11 -1.25 19.13
CA SER A 14 -22.00 -0.43 19.66
C SER A 14 -22.21 1.07 19.36
N ARG A 15 -22.64 1.41 18.14
CA ARG A 15 -22.94 2.81 17.74
C ARG A 15 -24.12 3.42 18.49
N GLU A 16 -25.22 2.67 18.66
CA GLU A 16 -26.40 3.15 19.38
C GLU A 16 -26.14 3.33 20.88
N LEU A 17 -25.35 2.44 21.49
CA LEU A 17 -24.94 2.56 22.90
C LEU A 17 -24.12 3.82 23.13
N ASN A 18 -23.17 4.14 22.24
CA ASN A 18 -22.37 5.37 22.31
C ASN A 18 -23.18 6.65 22.08
N ARG A 19 -24.37 6.57 21.48
CA ARG A 19 -25.22 7.73 21.15
C ARG A 19 -26.22 8.10 22.26
N ARG A 20 -26.59 7.19 23.16
CA ARG A 20 -27.64 7.43 24.18
C ARG A 20 -27.07 7.93 25.52
N LEU A 21 -27.66 9.02 26.04
CA LEU A 21 -27.20 9.80 27.21
C LEU A 21 -27.58 9.33 28.64
N PRO A 22 -28.62 8.49 28.90
CA PRO A 22 -29.08 8.34 30.29
C PRO A 22 -28.20 7.45 31.17
N ASN A 23 -27.20 6.75 30.62
CA ASN A 23 -26.27 5.95 31.42
C ASN A 23 -24.90 5.81 30.73
N ILE A 24 -24.20 6.93 30.56
CA ILE A 24 -22.95 7.06 29.77
C ILE A 24 -21.90 6.01 30.17
N ALA A 25 -21.72 5.76 31.47
CA ALA A 25 -20.72 4.81 31.96
C ALA A 25 -21.07 3.35 31.61
N ALA A 26 -22.31 2.93 31.85
CA ALA A 26 -22.77 1.58 31.51
C ALA A 26 -22.79 1.34 30.00
N ASN A 27 -23.19 2.36 29.22
CA ASN A 27 -23.20 2.30 27.76
C ASN A 27 -21.79 2.21 27.17
N ARG A 28 -20.82 2.95 27.71
CA ARG A 28 -19.41 2.84 27.30
C ARG A 28 -18.82 1.48 27.67
N ALA A 29 -19.11 0.97 28.87
CA ALA A 29 -18.64 -0.35 29.29
C ALA A 29 -19.21 -1.47 28.41
N LEU A 30 -20.47 -1.35 27.99
CA LEU A 30 -21.11 -2.31 27.09
C LEU A 30 -20.58 -2.17 25.65
N ALA A 31 -20.36 -0.95 25.16
CA ALA A 31 -19.72 -0.72 23.86
C ALA A 31 -18.30 -1.30 23.82
N ALA A 32 -17.50 -1.08 24.88
CA ALA A 32 -16.17 -1.67 25.01
C ALA A 32 -16.22 -3.20 24.97
N LYS A 33 -17.17 -3.83 25.67
CA LYS A 33 -17.37 -5.30 25.59
C LYS A 33 -17.76 -5.79 24.20
N VAL A 34 -18.58 -5.02 23.47
CA VAL A 34 -18.92 -5.34 22.08
C VAL A 34 -17.70 -5.20 21.19
N ASP A 35 -16.90 -4.16 21.38
CA ASP A 35 -15.67 -3.92 20.61
C ASP A 35 -14.59 -4.97 20.92
N ASP A 36 -14.46 -5.40 22.18
CA ASP A 36 -13.59 -6.52 22.60
C ASP A 36 -14.05 -7.84 21.97
N TYR A 37 -15.35 -8.10 21.95
CA TYR A 37 -15.91 -9.30 21.34
C TYR A 37 -15.76 -9.29 19.82
N LEU A 38 -15.95 -8.13 19.18
CA LEU A 38 -15.68 -7.94 17.75
C LEU A 38 -14.20 -8.16 17.45
N SER A 39 -13.31 -7.59 18.26
CA SER A 39 -11.86 -7.79 18.17
C SER A 39 -11.48 -9.26 18.28
N ALA A 40 -12.01 -9.98 19.27
CA ALA A 40 -11.77 -11.39 19.49
C ALA A 40 -12.35 -12.29 18.37
N LEU A 41 -13.46 -11.89 17.74
CA LEU A 41 -14.01 -12.58 16.57
C LEU A 41 -13.21 -12.32 15.29
N THR A 42 -12.53 -11.18 15.20
CA THR A 42 -11.59 -10.87 14.11
C THR A 42 -10.18 -11.37 14.35
N GLU A 43 -9.82 -11.74 15.58
CA GLU A 43 -8.55 -12.42 15.85
C GLU A 43 -8.60 -13.83 15.25
N PRO A 44 -7.76 -14.14 14.25
CA PRO A 44 -7.74 -15.46 13.65
C PRO A 44 -7.31 -16.47 14.72
N THR A 45 -8.21 -17.39 15.03
CA THR A 45 -8.10 -18.43 16.07
C THR A 45 -7.17 -19.58 15.65
N SER A 46 -6.24 -19.33 14.74
CA SER A 46 -5.20 -20.28 14.33
C SER A 46 -3.90 -19.89 15.00
N ALA A 47 -3.12 -20.89 15.43
CA ALA A 47 -1.78 -20.67 15.97
C ALA A 47 -1.00 -19.73 15.02
N PRO A 48 -0.28 -18.73 15.56
CA PRO A 48 0.42 -17.75 14.73
C PRO A 48 1.40 -18.47 13.81
N ASN A 49 1.30 -18.19 12.50
CA ASN A 49 2.23 -18.72 11.53
C ASN A 49 3.61 -18.11 11.83
N LEU A 50 4.61 -18.93 12.17
CA LEU A 50 5.94 -18.43 12.54
C LEU A 50 6.57 -17.60 11.41
N ALA A 51 6.26 -17.91 10.14
CA ALA A 51 6.71 -17.13 9.00
C ALA A 51 6.08 -15.72 8.97
N GLU A 52 4.80 -15.58 9.33
CA GLU A 52 4.12 -14.28 9.47
C GLU A 52 4.78 -13.46 10.60
N VAL A 53 5.02 -14.08 11.75
CA VAL A 53 5.64 -13.41 12.90
C VAL A 53 7.02 -12.89 12.53
N ILE A 54 7.85 -13.72 11.89
CA ILE A 54 9.19 -13.31 11.43
C ILE A 54 9.09 -12.19 10.40
N ALA A 55 8.21 -12.33 9.40
CA ALA A 55 8.02 -11.30 8.38
C ALA A 55 7.64 -9.95 9.00
N ARG A 56 6.67 -9.93 9.93
CA ARG A 56 6.26 -8.72 10.64
C ARG A 56 7.39 -8.07 11.44
N LEU A 57 8.21 -8.87 12.11
CA LEU A 57 9.37 -8.36 12.85
C LEU A 57 10.41 -7.75 11.90
N GLN A 58 10.66 -8.39 10.77
CA GLN A 58 11.66 -7.92 9.79
C GLN A 58 11.18 -6.69 9.00
N THR A 59 9.87 -6.53 8.82
CA THR A 59 9.30 -5.42 8.05
C THR A 59 8.76 -4.30 8.94
N ALA A 60 8.93 -4.36 10.25
CA ALA A 60 8.37 -3.39 11.19
C ALA A 60 8.82 -1.94 10.91
N ASP A 61 10.05 -1.77 10.43
CA ASP A 61 10.63 -0.45 10.11
C ASP A 61 10.29 0.04 8.69
N LEU A 62 9.62 -0.79 7.88
CA LEU A 62 9.22 -0.42 6.52
C LEU A 62 7.89 0.34 6.56
N VAL A 63 7.97 1.67 6.49
CA VAL A 63 6.86 2.65 6.66
C VAL A 63 5.61 2.37 5.78
N HIS A 64 5.76 1.62 4.70
CA HIS A 64 4.67 1.33 3.75
C HIS A 64 4.42 -0.16 3.51
N LEU A 65 5.12 -1.06 4.20
CA LEU A 65 4.89 -2.49 4.03
C LEU A 65 4.24 -3.07 5.29
N THR A 66 3.08 -3.69 5.13
CA THR A 66 2.32 -4.31 6.22
C THR A 66 2.05 -5.78 5.93
N VAL A 67 2.27 -6.63 6.92
CA VAL A 67 1.81 -8.03 6.92
C VAL A 67 0.69 -8.13 7.96
N ASP A 68 -0.49 -8.55 7.53
CA ASP A 68 -1.67 -8.63 8.38
C ASP A 68 -1.50 -9.68 9.48
N ARG A 69 -2.11 -9.43 10.64
CA ARG A 69 -2.08 -10.38 11.75
C ARG A 69 -2.86 -11.65 11.38
N GLY A 70 -2.19 -12.79 11.49
CA GLY A 70 -2.73 -14.10 11.14
C GLY A 70 -2.85 -14.36 9.65
N GLU A 71 -2.03 -13.70 8.83
CA GLU A 71 -1.88 -14.03 7.41
C GLU A 71 -1.51 -15.52 7.22
N GLN A 72 -2.29 -16.21 6.39
CA GLN A 72 -2.13 -17.64 6.10
C GLN A 72 -1.74 -17.89 4.64
N ALA A 73 -1.87 -16.88 3.76
CA ALA A 73 -1.47 -16.96 2.37
C ALA A 73 0.06 -16.94 2.26
N ILE A 74 0.62 -18.14 2.23
CA ILE A 74 2.05 -18.37 2.04
C ILE A 74 2.35 -19.01 0.69
N ARG A 75 3.53 -18.71 0.16
CA ARG A 75 4.07 -19.36 -1.05
C ARG A 75 5.48 -19.89 -0.74
N LEU A 76 5.74 -21.14 -1.08
CA LEU A 76 7.06 -21.73 -0.93
C LEU A 76 8.03 -21.16 -1.98
N HIS A 77 9.25 -20.85 -1.55
CA HIS A 77 10.37 -20.39 -2.37
C HIS A 77 11.59 -21.29 -2.07
N PRO A 78 12.52 -21.51 -3.02
CA PRO A 78 13.71 -22.32 -2.78
C PRO A 78 14.50 -21.94 -1.51
N ASP A 79 14.54 -20.64 -1.20
CA ASP A 79 15.28 -20.10 -0.06
C ASP A 79 14.43 -19.85 1.19
N GLY A 80 13.12 -20.14 1.17
CA GLY A 80 12.25 -19.89 2.32
C GLY A 80 10.74 -19.84 2.02
N VAL A 81 10.02 -19.04 2.79
CA VAL A 81 8.56 -18.89 2.67
C VAL A 81 8.23 -17.43 2.45
N GLN A 82 7.48 -17.16 1.38
CA GLN A 82 6.91 -15.85 1.11
C GLN A 82 5.57 -15.74 1.85
N VAL A 83 5.38 -14.65 2.57
CA VAL A 83 4.11 -14.30 3.22
C VAL A 83 3.51 -13.14 2.42
N ARG A 84 2.19 -13.14 2.24
CA ARG A 84 1.50 -12.02 1.60
C ARG A 84 1.64 -10.75 2.45
N ALA A 85 1.86 -9.63 1.77
CA ALA A 85 1.97 -8.31 2.37
C ALA A 85 1.21 -7.28 1.53
N TRP A 86 0.94 -6.13 2.14
CA TRP A 86 0.33 -4.98 1.50
C TRP A 86 1.34 -3.84 1.44
N TRP A 87 1.41 -3.17 0.29
CA TRP A 87 2.15 -1.94 0.15
C TRP A 87 1.19 -0.76 0.18
N LEU A 88 1.37 0.16 1.13
CA LEU A 88 0.64 1.41 1.19
C LEU A 88 1.14 2.35 0.09
N VAL A 89 0.25 2.70 -0.84
CA VAL A 89 0.51 3.74 -1.84
C VAL A 89 -0.04 5.07 -1.31
N PRO A 90 0.81 6.08 -1.02
CA PRO A 90 0.35 7.37 -0.52
C PRO A 90 -0.60 8.08 -1.50
N ARG A 91 -1.57 8.82 -0.98
CA ARG A 91 -2.61 9.47 -1.81
C ARG A 91 -2.04 10.55 -2.71
N ASP A 92 -1.12 11.33 -2.19
CA ASP A 92 -0.30 12.32 -2.88
C ASP A 92 0.48 11.70 -4.06
N ALA A 93 1.02 10.49 -3.90
CA ALA A 93 1.64 9.76 -5.00
C ALA A 93 0.62 9.33 -6.08
N LEU A 94 -0.61 8.96 -5.69
CA LEU A 94 -1.68 8.66 -6.65
C LEU A 94 -2.14 9.91 -7.41
N LEU A 95 -2.34 11.03 -6.71
CA LEU A 95 -2.77 12.30 -7.30
C LEU A 95 -1.76 12.81 -8.32
N ALA A 96 -0.45 12.65 -8.06
CA ALA A 96 0.60 13.00 -9.01
C ALA A 96 0.54 12.20 -10.33
N LEU A 97 -0.14 11.06 -10.34
CA LEU A 97 -0.28 10.18 -11.50
C LEU A 97 -1.64 10.31 -12.20
N GLU A 98 -2.64 10.98 -11.60
CA GLU A 98 -4.00 11.09 -12.16
C GLU A 98 -4.05 11.75 -13.54
N HIS A 99 -3.03 12.51 -13.91
CA HIS A 99 -2.96 13.24 -15.18
C HIS A 99 -2.02 12.57 -16.21
N LEU A 100 -1.41 11.45 -15.84
CA LEU A 100 -0.55 10.69 -16.74
C LEU A 100 -1.35 9.59 -17.43
N ASP A 101 -1.02 9.34 -18.68
CA ASP A 101 -1.54 8.20 -19.42
C ASP A 101 -1.15 6.89 -18.68
N PRO A 102 -2.12 6.01 -18.35
CA PRO A 102 -1.86 4.74 -17.68
C PRO A 102 -0.78 3.90 -18.38
N GLU A 103 -0.70 3.92 -19.71
CA GLU A 103 0.33 3.19 -20.45
C GLU A 103 1.73 3.74 -20.16
N ILE A 104 1.85 5.06 -20.01
CA ILE A 104 3.10 5.73 -19.63
C ILE A 104 3.49 5.34 -18.21
N VAL A 105 2.53 5.31 -17.27
CA VAL A 105 2.79 4.93 -15.86
C VAL A 105 3.28 3.48 -15.77
N VAL A 106 2.64 2.55 -16.46
CA VAL A 106 3.06 1.14 -16.46
C VAL A 106 4.41 0.97 -17.15
N ALA A 107 4.66 1.66 -18.27
CA ALA A 107 5.95 1.61 -18.93
C ALA A 107 7.07 2.17 -18.03
N ALA A 108 6.81 3.27 -17.31
CA ALA A 108 7.73 3.89 -16.37
C ALA A 108 8.18 2.93 -15.26
N ALA A 109 7.29 2.08 -14.78
CA ALA A 109 7.61 1.05 -13.78
C ALA A 109 8.63 0.01 -14.29
N THR A 110 8.73 -0.18 -15.62
CA THR A 110 9.68 -1.12 -16.24
C THR A 110 11.01 -0.49 -16.65
N LEU A 111 11.16 0.83 -16.48
CA LEU A 111 12.39 1.53 -16.77
C LEU A 111 13.39 1.36 -15.61
N ASP A 112 14.68 1.47 -15.95
CA ASP A 112 15.74 1.58 -14.97
C ASP A 112 15.55 2.84 -14.10
N PRO A 113 16.06 2.86 -12.86
CA PRO A 113 15.81 3.95 -11.91
C PRO A 113 16.12 5.35 -12.47
N GLU A 114 17.28 5.53 -13.11
CA GLU A 114 17.69 6.83 -13.66
C GLU A 114 16.78 7.30 -14.81
N ALA A 115 16.34 6.39 -15.68
CA ALA A 115 15.38 6.70 -16.75
C ALA A 115 13.99 7.05 -16.19
N ARG A 116 13.58 6.40 -15.09
CA ARG A 116 12.34 6.71 -14.39
C ARG A 116 12.38 8.11 -13.78
N ASP A 117 13.50 8.50 -13.19
CA ASP A 117 13.68 9.85 -12.64
C ASP A 117 13.67 10.91 -13.74
N VAL A 118 14.32 10.67 -14.88
CA VAL A 118 14.24 11.55 -16.06
C VAL A 118 12.79 11.71 -16.52
N LEU A 119 12.04 10.61 -16.63
CA LEU A 119 10.63 10.65 -17.03
C LEU A 119 9.77 11.41 -16.01
N ARG A 120 9.99 11.17 -14.70
CA ARG A 120 9.27 11.84 -13.61
C ARG A 120 9.49 13.34 -13.63
N LEU A 121 10.75 13.79 -13.64
CA LEU A 121 11.09 15.22 -13.65
C LEU A 121 10.57 15.91 -14.91
N SER A 122 10.56 15.21 -16.04
CA SER A 122 10.02 15.71 -17.30
C SER A 122 8.49 15.89 -17.28
N ARG A 123 7.75 14.90 -16.76
CA ARG A 123 6.29 14.82 -16.92
C ARG A 123 5.52 15.34 -15.73
N ILE A 124 6.00 15.08 -14.52
CA ILE A 124 5.38 15.54 -13.28
C ILE A 124 5.87 16.94 -12.95
N ASP A 125 7.19 17.13 -12.97
CA ASP A 125 7.80 18.41 -12.56
C ASP A 125 7.98 19.41 -13.73
N GLY A 126 7.63 19.01 -14.96
CA GLY A 126 7.66 19.88 -16.15
C GLY A 126 9.05 20.40 -16.53
N MET A 127 10.12 19.77 -16.03
CA MET A 127 11.48 20.28 -16.16
C MET A 127 12.03 20.11 -17.59
N SER A 128 12.83 21.08 -18.02
CA SER A 128 13.59 20.98 -19.26
C SER A 128 14.71 19.93 -19.13
N GLY A 129 15.15 19.33 -20.24
CA GLY A 129 16.26 18.37 -20.22
C GLY A 129 17.56 18.94 -19.64
N GLU A 130 17.79 20.25 -19.78
CA GLU A 130 18.93 20.93 -19.16
C GLU A 130 18.82 21.00 -17.64
N THR A 131 17.62 21.32 -17.14
CA THR A 131 17.31 21.36 -15.71
C THR A 131 17.40 19.96 -15.10
N ILE A 132 16.89 18.95 -15.80
CA ILE A 132 16.97 17.54 -15.38
C ILE A 132 18.43 17.09 -15.26
N ALA A 133 19.26 17.41 -16.27
CA ALA A 133 20.69 17.11 -16.25
C ALA A 133 21.39 17.72 -15.01
N ALA A 134 21.07 18.98 -14.70
CA ALA A 134 21.60 19.67 -13.53
C ALA A 134 21.11 19.05 -12.20
N VAL A 135 19.82 18.73 -12.08
CA VAL A 135 19.22 18.15 -10.86
C VAL A 135 19.75 16.74 -10.59
N LEU A 136 19.90 15.92 -11.63
CA LEU A 136 20.38 14.55 -11.52
C LEU A 136 21.92 14.44 -11.54
N GLY A 137 22.63 15.53 -11.82
CA GLY A 137 24.09 15.53 -11.94
C GLY A 137 24.62 14.68 -13.11
N ILE A 138 23.84 14.55 -14.19
CA ILE A 138 24.20 13.74 -15.37
C ILE A 138 24.37 14.60 -16.63
N PRO A 139 25.15 14.15 -17.64
CA PRO A 139 25.28 14.87 -18.90
C PRO A 139 23.95 14.97 -19.67
N ARG A 140 23.78 16.06 -20.42
CA ARG A 140 22.57 16.30 -21.24
C ARG A 140 22.36 15.21 -22.29
N GLU A 141 23.44 14.67 -22.83
CA GLU A 141 23.45 13.57 -23.78
C GLU A 141 22.78 12.33 -23.17
N ARG A 142 23.08 12.05 -21.89
CA ARG A 142 22.51 10.93 -21.14
C ARG A 142 21.01 11.12 -20.89
N VAL A 143 20.58 12.34 -20.58
CA VAL A 143 19.15 12.69 -20.52
C VAL A 143 18.45 12.45 -21.87
N ARG A 144 19.08 12.85 -22.98
CA ARG A 144 18.57 12.57 -24.34
C ARG A 144 18.46 11.08 -24.64
N ASP A 145 19.45 10.29 -24.24
CA ASP A 145 19.43 8.84 -24.44
C ASP A 145 18.30 8.18 -23.65
N HIS A 146 18.07 8.61 -22.41
CA HIS A 146 16.91 8.18 -21.62
C HIS A 146 15.59 8.51 -22.31
N PHE A 147 15.42 9.73 -22.83
CA PHE A 147 14.22 10.07 -23.59
C PHE A 147 14.02 9.18 -24.82
N ARG A 148 15.08 8.86 -25.56
CA ARG A 148 14.99 7.93 -26.71
C ARG A 148 14.55 6.54 -26.27
N GLN A 149 15.13 6.02 -25.19
CA GLN A 149 14.78 4.70 -24.64
C GLN A 149 13.33 4.67 -24.18
N ILE A 150 12.88 5.71 -23.47
CA ILE A 150 11.49 5.87 -23.01
C ILE A 150 10.53 5.85 -24.21
N VAL A 151 10.77 6.68 -25.23
CA VAL A 151 9.91 6.73 -26.43
C VAL A 151 9.88 5.40 -27.16
N ALA A 152 11.03 4.74 -27.32
CA ALA A 152 11.11 3.42 -27.95
C ALA A 152 10.32 2.36 -27.17
N ARG A 153 10.31 2.45 -25.83
CA ARG A 153 9.58 1.52 -24.95
C ARG A 153 8.06 1.73 -25.05
N LEU A 154 7.62 2.97 -25.07
CA LEU A 154 6.20 3.34 -25.17
C LEU A 154 5.61 2.90 -26.51
N ARG A 155 6.32 3.13 -27.61
CA ARG A 155 5.88 2.73 -28.97
C ARG A 155 5.76 1.22 -29.19
N ARG A 156 6.38 0.38 -28.35
CA ARG A 156 6.30 -1.09 -28.47
C ARG A 156 5.07 -1.68 -27.77
N ARG A 157 4.32 -0.87 -27.02
CA ARG A 157 3.16 -1.32 -26.24
C ARG A 157 1.81 -0.83 -26.80
N SER A 158 1.83 0.25 -27.58
CA SER A 158 0.73 0.75 -28.43
C SER A 158 0.60 -0.08 -29.71
#